data_AF-A0A9P5XSM8-F1
#
_entry.id   AF-A0A9P5XSM8-F1
#
_cell.length_a   1.000
_cell.length_b   1.000
_cell.length_c   1.000
_cell.angle_alpha   90.00
_cell.angle_beta   90.00
_cell.angle_gamma   90.00
#
_symmetry.space_group_name_H-M   'P 1'
#
loop_
_entity.id
_entity.type
_entity.pdbx_description
1 polymer ?
#
loop_
_entity_poly.entity_id
_entity_poly.type
_entity_poly.pdbx_seq_one_letter_code
_entity_poly.pdbx_strand_id
1 'polypeptide(L)'
;TEHIIHSNDWPEIYLAVCGLKYPANGFKDLAFLISEGFKEGDLSPEKFLIFFDNTKKAEHAIQWLQKQLPKSLQDKIKYFHSTMTQSYHEDEFQALKDSDTWGLCSTDAFGMGMDLPDIKLIIQWKATCDFCMLWQQFGQEARQTGQTAVALLLVKQKDTDDARKKK
;
A
#
# COMPACT_ATOMS: atom_id res chain seq x y z
N THR A 1 -38.37 -2.86 -3.36
CA THR A 1 -36.98 -2.79 -2.90
C THR A 1 -36.49 -1.41 -3.20
N GLU A 2 -36.21 -0.60 -2.19
CA GLU A 2 -35.58 0.70 -2.42
C GLU A 2 -34.13 0.46 -2.82
N HIS A 3 -33.73 1.05 -3.95
CA HIS A 3 -32.36 1.00 -4.44
C HIS A 3 -31.68 2.30 -4.04
N ILE A 4 -30.68 2.19 -3.16
CA ILE A 4 -29.83 3.32 -2.81
C ILE A 4 -28.66 3.31 -3.81
N ILE A 5 -28.55 4.37 -4.60
CA ILE A 5 -27.46 4.57 -5.57
C ILE A 5 -26.62 5.73 -5.05
N HIS A 6 -25.39 5.45 -4.63
CA HIS A 6 -24.40 6.46 -4.30
C HIS A 6 -23.28 6.46 -5.34
N SER A 7 -22.68 7.63 -5.54
CA SER A 7 -21.46 7.72 -6.34
C SER A 7 -20.34 6.96 -5.66
N ASN A 8 -19.52 6.28 -6.46
CA ASN A 8 -18.27 5.67 -6.00
C ASN A 8 -17.09 6.65 -6.11
N ASP A 9 -17.34 7.90 -6.51
CA ASP A 9 -16.30 8.92 -6.69
C ASP A 9 -15.70 9.38 -5.36
N TRP A 10 -14.38 9.51 -5.34
CA TRP A 10 -13.58 9.93 -4.20
C TRP A 10 -12.58 11.00 -4.66
N PRO A 11 -13.01 12.27 -4.76
CA PRO A 11 -12.19 13.34 -5.35
C PRO A 11 -10.90 13.62 -4.58
N GLU A 12 -10.80 13.18 -3.32
CA GLU A 12 -9.62 13.28 -2.47
C GLU A 12 -8.53 12.25 -2.83
N ILE A 13 -8.84 11.26 -3.67
CA ILE A 13 -7.92 10.19 -4.05
C ILE A 13 -7.35 10.44 -5.45
N TYR A 14 -6.06 10.73 -5.50
CA TYR A 14 -5.34 10.84 -6.76
C TYR A 14 -4.93 9.46 -7.26
N LEU A 15 -5.57 9.02 -8.34
CA LEU A 15 -5.27 7.75 -8.99
C LEU A 15 -4.06 7.89 -9.93
N ALA A 16 -3.10 6.99 -9.80
CA ALA A 16 -1.93 6.91 -10.66
C ALA A 16 -1.66 5.47 -11.09
N VAL A 17 -1.21 5.29 -12.34
CA VAL A 17 -0.75 3.99 -12.86
C VAL A 17 0.69 4.15 -13.34
N CYS A 18 1.60 3.34 -12.82
CA CYS A 18 3.01 3.39 -13.18
C CYS A 18 3.51 2.03 -13.65
N GLY A 19 4.29 2.01 -14.73
CA GLY A 19 5.01 0.81 -15.17
C GLY A 19 6.24 0.55 -14.30
N LEU A 20 6.42 -0.70 -13.88
CA LEU A 20 7.62 -1.16 -13.17
C LEU A 20 8.85 -0.97 -14.06
N LYS A 21 9.81 -0.19 -13.59
CA LYS A 21 11.08 0.05 -14.28
C LYS A 21 12.07 -1.09 -14.06
N TYR A 22 11.96 -1.78 -12.92
CA TYR A 22 12.84 -2.88 -12.54
C TYR A 22 12.10 -4.23 -12.55
N PRO A 23 12.84 -5.35 -12.56
CA PRO A 23 12.23 -6.66 -12.36
C PRO A 23 11.41 -6.72 -11.06
N ALA A 24 10.17 -7.20 -11.16
CA ALA A 24 9.20 -7.18 -10.05
C ALA A 24 9.61 -8.00 -8.81
N ASN A 25 10.61 -8.87 -8.93
CA ASN A 25 11.17 -9.64 -7.81
C ASN A 25 12.21 -8.84 -7.00
N GLY A 26 12.69 -7.72 -7.51
CA GLY A 26 13.71 -6.90 -6.87
C GLY A 26 13.17 -5.75 -6.03
N PHE A 27 11.85 -5.47 -6.09
CA PHE A 27 11.15 -4.44 -5.30
C PHE A 27 11.71 -3.01 -5.36
N LYS A 28 12.69 -2.73 -6.25
CA LYS A 28 13.35 -1.43 -6.39
C LYS A 28 12.39 -0.28 -6.72
N ASP A 29 11.28 -0.58 -7.39
CA ASP A 29 10.23 0.42 -7.67
C ASP A 29 9.49 0.87 -6.39
N LEU A 30 9.73 0.24 -5.22
CA LEU A 30 9.25 0.70 -3.91
C LEU A 30 10.28 1.56 -3.17
N ALA A 31 11.47 1.79 -3.73
CA ALA A 31 12.54 2.55 -3.07
C ALA A 31 12.11 3.97 -2.70
N PHE A 32 11.17 4.57 -3.44
CA PHE A 32 10.71 5.93 -3.17
C PHE A 32 9.95 6.09 -1.84
N LEU A 33 9.54 4.99 -1.21
CA LEU A 33 8.88 4.99 0.09
C LEU A 33 9.81 5.37 1.23
N ILE A 34 11.12 5.13 1.07
CA ILE A 34 12.14 5.33 2.09
C ILE A 34 13.28 6.11 1.45
N SER A 35 13.60 7.28 1.98
CA SER A 35 14.72 8.07 1.49
C SER A 35 16.02 7.26 1.43
N GLU A 36 16.79 7.42 0.35
CA GLU A 36 18.06 6.71 0.20
C GLU A 36 19.03 7.09 1.33
N GLY A 37 19.53 6.08 2.03
CA GLY A 37 20.44 6.29 3.17
C GLY A 37 19.76 6.80 4.44
N PHE A 38 18.47 6.49 4.64
CA PHE A 38 17.69 6.84 5.83
C PHE A 38 18.44 6.58 7.15
N LYS A 39 18.47 7.58 8.02
CA LYS A 39 19.14 7.55 9.32
C LYS A 39 18.15 7.73 10.46
N GLU A 40 18.57 7.30 11.66
CA GLU A 40 17.82 7.61 12.88
C GLU A 40 17.76 9.13 13.08
N GLY A 41 16.54 9.65 13.25
CA GLY A 41 16.27 11.09 13.39
C GLY A 41 15.83 11.78 12.09
N ASP A 42 15.87 11.10 10.94
CA ASP A 42 15.24 11.61 9.72
C ASP A 42 13.72 11.67 9.89
N LEU A 43 13.07 12.52 9.10
CA LEU A 43 11.61 12.62 9.08
C LEU A 43 10.99 11.29 8.66
N SER A 44 10.03 10.82 9.45
CA SER A 44 9.27 9.60 9.16
C SER A 44 8.67 9.67 7.75
N PRO A 45 8.69 8.57 6.98
CA PRO A 45 7.95 8.53 5.74
C PRO A 45 6.44 8.64 6.02
N GLU A 46 5.71 9.13 5.02
CA GLU A 46 4.25 9.16 5.05
C GLU A 46 3.69 7.75 5.19
N LYS A 47 2.55 7.60 5.88
CA LYS A 47 1.96 6.27 6.08
C LYS A 47 1.52 5.66 4.76
N PHE A 48 1.88 4.39 4.54
CA PHE A 48 1.57 3.71 3.29
C PHE A 48 1.06 2.28 3.47
N LEU A 49 0.24 1.82 2.54
CA LEU A 49 -0.23 0.44 2.43
C LEU A 49 0.16 -0.14 1.08
N ILE A 50 0.64 -1.37 1.07
CA ILE A 50 1.02 -2.08 -0.17
C ILE A 50 0.28 -3.40 -0.26
N PHE A 51 -0.50 -3.57 -1.31
CA PHE A 51 -1.22 -4.81 -1.58
C PHE A 51 -0.46 -5.69 -2.55
N PHE A 52 -0.34 -6.97 -2.21
CA PHE A 52 0.30 -8.03 -2.97
C PHE A 52 -0.68 -9.16 -3.27
N ASP A 53 -0.38 -9.97 -4.27
CA ASP A 53 -1.16 -11.17 -4.64
C ASP A 53 -0.81 -12.42 -3.82
N ASN A 54 0.25 -12.38 -3.02
CA ASN A 54 0.81 -13.57 -2.37
C ASN A 54 1.61 -13.21 -1.11
N THR A 55 1.40 -13.95 -0.03
CA THR A 55 2.09 -13.78 1.27
C THR A 55 3.59 -13.82 1.15
N LYS A 56 4.13 -14.76 0.37
CA LYS A 56 5.59 -14.85 0.14
C LYS A 56 6.15 -13.60 -0.55
N LYS A 57 5.37 -12.96 -1.43
CA LYS A 57 5.81 -11.72 -2.07
C LYS A 57 5.77 -10.54 -1.10
N ALA A 58 4.72 -10.45 -0.28
CA ALA A 58 4.63 -9.44 0.77
C ALA A 58 5.78 -9.58 1.79
N GLU A 59 6.06 -10.80 2.25
CA GLU A 59 7.19 -11.09 3.15
C GLU A 59 8.54 -10.69 2.53
N HIS A 60 8.80 -11.06 1.28
CA HIS A 60 10.02 -10.65 0.59
C HIS A 60 10.12 -9.13 0.38
N ALA A 61 9.00 -8.46 0.09
CA ALA A 61 8.96 -7.01 -0.07
C ALA A 61 9.32 -6.32 1.24
N ILE A 62 8.83 -6.82 2.37
CA ILE A 62 9.15 -6.27 3.69
C ILE A 62 10.58 -6.50 4.06
N GLN A 63 11.10 -7.71 3.87
CA GLN A 63 12.52 -7.97 4.09
C GLN A 63 13.40 -7.04 3.23
N TRP A 64 12.94 -6.68 2.04
CA TRP A 64 13.63 -5.72 1.18
C TRP A 64 13.52 -4.28 1.71
N LEU A 65 12.33 -3.82 2.11
CA LEU A 65 12.10 -2.49 2.66
C LEU A 65 12.84 -2.28 4.00
N GLN A 66 12.76 -3.25 4.91
CA GLN A 66 13.44 -3.21 6.21
C GLN A 66 14.96 -3.14 6.08
N LYS A 67 15.55 -3.76 5.04
CA LYS A 67 16.98 -3.65 4.76
C LYS A 67 17.42 -2.23 4.37
N GLN A 68 16.50 -1.38 3.94
CA GLN A 68 16.78 0.03 3.67
C GLN A 68 16.75 0.88 4.94
N LEU A 69 16.27 0.33 6.06
CA LEU A 69 16.17 1.02 7.34
C LEU A 69 17.27 0.58 8.32
N PRO A 70 17.69 1.47 9.23
CA PRO A 70 18.47 1.10 10.41
C PRO A 70 17.76 0.01 11.22
N LYS A 71 18.53 -0.86 11.87
CA LYS A 71 18.01 -2.03 12.61
C LYS A 71 16.90 -1.69 13.63
N SER A 72 17.02 -0.54 14.29
CA SER A 72 16.06 -0.02 15.27
C SER A 72 14.70 0.36 14.67
N LEU A 73 14.63 0.59 13.36
CA LEU A 73 13.44 1.08 12.65
C LEU A 73 12.83 0.03 11.73
N GLN A 74 13.39 -1.17 11.64
CA GLN A 74 12.86 -2.23 10.76
C GLN A 74 11.44 -2.64 11.16
N ASP A 75 11.12 -2.61 12.45
CA ASP A 75 9.78 -2.92 12.96
C ASP A 75 8.73 -1.86 12.62
N LYS A 76 9.12 -0.72 12.03
CA LYS A 76 8.21 0.31 11.52
C LYS A 76 7.49 -0.10 10.24
N ILE A 77 7.90 -1.18 9.57
CA ILE A 77 7.25 -1.71 8.37
C ILE A 77 6.98 -3.20 8.59
N LYS A 78 5.71 -3.60 8.49
CA LYS A 78 5.27 -4.95 8.86
C LYS A 78 4.37 -5.60 7.82
N TYR A 79 4.25 -6.92 7.89
CA TYR A 79 3.34 -7.67 7.03
C TYR A 79 2.02 -7.90 7.74
N PHE A 80 0.97 -8.03 6.96
CA PHE A 80 -0.36 -8.30 7.46
C PHE A 80 -1.09 -9.25 6.53
N HIS A 81 -1.62 -10.36 7.03
CA HIS A 81 -2.45 -11.27 6.25
C HIS A 81 -3.67 -11.76 7.04
N SER A 82 -4.73 -12.16 6.34
CA SER A 82 -6.03 -12.51 6.93
C SER A 82 -6.02 -13.70 7.90
N THR A 83 -5.00 -14.56 7.84
CA THR A 83 -4.84 -15.70 8.76
C THR A 83 -4.09 -15.36 10.07
N MET A 84 -3.75 -14.09 10.32
CA MET A 84 -3.16 -13.66 11.60
C MET A 84 -4.22 -13.59 12.70
N THR A 85 -3.79 -13.55 13.96
CA THR A 85 -4.72 -13.53 15.09
C THR A 85 -5.45 -12.19 15.18
N GLN A 86 -6.69 -12.19 15.69
CA GLN A 86 -7.44 -10.96 15.92
C GLN A 86 -6.67 -9.95 16.79
N SER A 87 -5.94 -10.43 17.80
CA SER A 87 -5.09 -9.57 18.64
C SER A 87 -4.00 -8.88 17.82
N TYR A 88 -3.37 -9.59 16.88
CA TYR A 88 -2.36 -9.03 15.99
C TYR A 88 -2.97 -7.94 15.10
N HIS A 89 -4.17 -8.18 14.59
CA HIS A 89 -4.89 -7.18 13.80
C HIS A 89 -5.13 -5.90 14.59
N GLU A 90 -5.61 -6.01 15.84
CA GLU A 90 -5.86 -4.87 16.72
C GLU A 90 -4.58 -4.14 17.10
N ASP A 91 -3.51 -4.87 17.43
CA ASP A 91 -2.20 -4.31 17.79
C ASP A 91 -1.60 -3.51 16.63
N GLU A 92 -1.59 -4.06 15.41
CA GLU A 92 -1.03 -3.37 14.24
C GLU A 92 -1.90 -2.20 13.79
N PHE A 93 -3.22 -2.31 13.91
CA PHE A 93 -4.12 -1.20 13.67
C PHE A 93 -3.82 -0.03 14.62
N GLN A 94 -3.68 -0.32 15.92
CA GLN A 94 -3.38 0.68 16.92
C GLN A 94 -1.97 1.28 16.69
N ALA A 95 -0.98 0.46 16.38
CA ALA A 95 0.38 0.92 16.07
C ALA A 95 0.41 1.83 14.83
N LEU A 96 -0.37 1.52 13.80
CA LEU A 96 -0.45 2.36 12.60
C LEU A 96 -1.20 3.66 12.88
N LYS A 97 -2.26 3.62 13.70
CA LYS A 97 -3.00 4.80 14.16
C LYS A 97 -2.10 5.75 14.95
N ASP A 98 -1.34 5.22 15.90
CA ASP A 98 -0.41 5.99 16.75
C ASP A 98 0.88 6.40 16.02
N SER A 99 1.06 5.98 14.76
CA SER A 99 2.25 6.22 13.94
C SER A 99 3.51 5.52 14.46
N ASP A 100 3.32 4.50 15.30
CA ASP A 100 4.37 3.56 15.70
C ASP A 100 4.79 2.65 14.55
N THR A 101 3.89 2.40 13.60
CA THR A 101 4.18 1.73 12.32
C THR A 101 3.95 2.72 11.18
N TRP A 102 4.82 2.70 10.16
CA TRP A 102 4.75 3.59 8.99
C TRP A 102 4.11 2.93 7.79
N GLY A 103 4.23 1.61 7.65
CA GLY A 103 3.59 0.96 6.52
C GLY A 103 3.35 -0.52 6.70
N LEU A 104 2.31 -0.99 5.99
CA LEU A 104 1.91 -2.39 6.00
C LEU A 104 1.94 -2.96 4.58
N CYS A 105 2.49 -4.17 4.44
CA CYS A 105 2.30 -4.95 3.22
C CYS A 105 1.26 -6.05 3.48
N SER A 106 0.20 -6.05 2.69
CA SER A 106 -0.92 -6.97 2.85
C SER A 106 -1.24 -7.76 1.59
N THR A 107 -1.92 -8.90 1.74
CA THR A 107 -2.27 -9.81 0.62
C THR A 107 -3.74 -10.08 0.43
N ASP A 108 -4.53 -9.71 1.42
CA ASP A 108 -5.96 -9.93 1.46
C ASP A 108 -6.58 -8.72 2.17
N ALA A 109 -7.90 -8.60 2.12
CA ALA A 109 -8.69 -7.42 2.47
C ALA A 109 -8.40 -6.82 3.86
N PHE A 110 -7.27 -6.12 3.99
CA PHE A 110 -7.06 -5.04 4.94
C PHE A 110 -8.22 -4.01 4.85
N GLY A 111 -9.04 -4.07 3.79
CA GLY A 111 -10.24 -3.28 3.61
C GLY A 111 -11.54 -3.75 4.29
N MET A 112 -11.67 -4.99 4.77
CA MET A 112 -12.94 -5.41 5.40
C MET A 112 -12.99 -5.03 6.88
N GLY A 113 -13.24 -3.74 7.16
CA GLY A 113 -13.66 -3.27 8.48
C GLY A 113 -12.63 -2.49 9.31
N MET A 114 -11.46 -2.19 8.75
CA MET A 114 -10.48 -1.32 9.42
C MET A 114 -10.53 0.09 8.82
N ASP A 115 -10.88 1.06 9.65
CA ASP A 115 -10.90 2.49 9.32
C ASP A 115 -9.57 3.10 9.76
N LEU A 116 -8.57 3.07 8.89
CA LEU A 116 -7.27 3.64 9.19
C LEU A 116 -7.25 5.12 8.84
N PRO A 117 -7.02 6.01 9.83
CA PRO A 117 -6.82 7.41 9.54
C PRO A 117 -5.41 7.66 9.00
N ASP A 118 -5.28 8.73 8.21
CA ASP A 118 -3.99 9.32 7.78
C ASP A 118 -3.12 8.50 6.82
N ILE A 119 -3.65 7.52 6.09
CA ILE A 119 -2.87 6.85 5.03
C ILE A 119 -2.78 7.75 3.79
N LYS A 120 -1.55 8.13 3.41
CA LYS A 120 -1.30 9.02 2.27
C LYS A 120 -1.06 8.28 0.97
N LEU A 121 -0.67 7.01 1.05
CA LEU A 121 -0.25 6.27 -0.12
C LEU A 121 -0.71 4.82 -0.07
N ILE A 122 -1.50 4.44 -1.06
CA ILE A 122 -1.99 3.08 -1.25
C ILE A 122 -1.35 2.55 -2.53
N ILE A 123 -0.73 1.39 -2.48
CA ILE A 123 -0.04 0.81 -3.63
C ILE A 123 -0.62 -0.57 -3.90
N GLN A 124 -1.13 -0.80 -5.12
CA GLN A 124 -1.37 -2.15 -5.61
C GLN A 124 -0.15 -2.62 -6.41
N TRP A 125 0.53 -3.67 -5.91
CA TRP A 125 1.67 -4.27 -6.58
C TRP A 125 1.22 -5.28 -7.63
N LYS A 126 1.38 -4.92 -8.91
CA LYS A 126 0.89 -5.63 -10.09
C LYS A 126 -0.63 -5.63 -10.18
N ALA A 127 -1.16 -5.53 -11.40
CA ALA A 127 -2.58 -5.71 -11.68
C ALA A 127 -2.96 -7.19 -11.60
N THR A 128 -3.13 -7.69 -10.38
CA THR A 128 -3.44 -9.10 -10.07
C THR A 128 -4.80 -9.31 -9.45
N CYS A 129 -5.44 -8.24 -8.98
CA CYS A 129 -6.82 -8.23 -8.51
C CYS A 129 -7.77 -7.77 -9.63
N ASP A 130 -9.06 -8.03 -9.46
CA ASP A 130 -10.09 -7.43 -10.30
C ASP A 130 -10.31 -5.95 -9.94
N PHE A 131 -11.08 -5.26 -10.77
CA PHE A 131 -11.37 -3.84 -10.59
C PHE A 131 -12.14 -3.54 -9.30
N CYS A 132 -13.06 -4.41 -8.88
CA CYS A 132 -13.85 -4.20 -7.67
C CYS A 132 -12.96 -4.23 -6.43
N MET A 133 -12.09 -5.24 -6.33
CA MET A 133 -11.10 -5.35 -5.27
C MET A 133 -10.12 -4.17 -5.27
N LEU A 134 -9.63 -3.76 -6.45
CA LEU A 134 -8.77 -2.59 -6.58
C LEU A 134 -9.47 -1.32 -6.07
N TRP A 135 -10.72 -1.11 -6.50
CA TRP A 135 -11.49 0.08 -6.11
C TRP A 135 -11.81 0.08 -4.62
N GLN A 136 -12.11 -1.07 -4.04
CA GLN A 136 -12.31 -1.22 -2.60
C GLN A 136 -11.05 -0.87 -1.82
N GLN A 137 -9.89 -1.38 -2.23
CA GLN A 137 -8.59 -1.07 -1.61
C GLN A 137 -8.26 0.43 -1.70
N PHE A 138 -8.53 1.04 -2.85
CA PHE A 138 -8.23 2.45 -3.06
C PHE A 138 -9.19 3.36 -2.28
N GLY A 139 -10.49 3.05 -2.26
CA GLY A 139 -11.51 3.87 -1.59
C GLY A 139 -11.52 3.77 -0.05
N GLN A 140 -10.77 2.86 0.54
CA GLN A 140 -10.79 2.60 1.99
C GLN A 140 -10.25 3.77 2.82
N GLU A 141 -9.21 4.45 2.32
CA GLU A 141 -8.26 5.17 3.18
C GLU A 141 -8.41 6.71 3.17
N ALA A 142 -9.24 7.27 2.29
CA ALA A 142 -9.43 8.73 2.19
C ALA A 142 -10.64 9.25 2.98
N ARG A 143 -10.97 8.59 4.09
CA ARG A 143 -12.21 8.86 4.83
C ARG A 143 -12.15 10.10 5.73
N GLN A 144 -10.96 10.66 5.96
CA GLN A 144 -10.82 11.84 6.80
C GLN A 144 -10.95 13.13 5.97
N THR A 145 -12.00 13.89 6.24
CA THR A 145 -12.32 15.15 5.57
C THR A 145 -11.11 16.09 5.51
N GLY A 146 -10.76 16.53 4.29
CA GLY A 146 -9.68 17.48 4.05
C GLY A 146 -8.29 16.86 3.86
N GLN A 147 -8.17 15.53 3.89
CA GLN A 147 -6.94 14.84 3.56
C GLN A 147 -7.00 14.23 2.16
N THR A 148 -5.90 14.37 1.42
CA THR A 148 -5.72 13.71 0.13
C THR A 148 -4.84 12.48 0.27
N ALA A 149 -5.09 11.48 -0.57
CA ALA A 149 -4.30 10.26 -0.68
C ALA A 149 -3.96 9.98 -2.14
N VAL A 150 -2.88 9.25 -2.36
CA VAL A 150 -2.50 8.75 -3.69
C VAL A 150 -2.75 7.25 -3.73
N ALA A 151 -3.48 6.79 -4.73
CA ALA A 151 -3.63 5.38 -5.00
C ALA A 151 -2.87 5.01 -6.28
N LEU A 152 -1.81 4.22 -6.11
CA LEU A 152 -0.83 3.88 -7.13
C LEU A 152 -0.98 2.42 -7.54
N LEU A 153 -1.29 2.18 -8.80
CA LEU A 153 -1.23 0.85 -9.41
C LEU A 153 0.11 0.67 -10.14
N LEU A 154 0.97 -0.20 -9.62
CA LEU A 154 2.22 -0.58 -10.28
C LEU A 154 1.97 -1.77 -11.20
N VAL A 155 2.16 -1.60 -12.51
CA VAL A 155 1.92 -2.66 -13.52
C VAL A 155 3.22 -3.11 -14.19
N LYS A 156 3.24 -4.29 -14.81
CA LYS A 156 4.42 -4.67 -15.60
C LYS A 156 4.58 -3.68 -16.75
N GLN A 157 5.81 -3.33 -17.11
CA GLN A 157 6.07 -2.36 -18.17
C GLN A 157 5.34 -2.68 -19.49
N LYS A 158 5.24 -3.97 -19.85
CA LYS A 158 4.53 -4.40 -21.08
C LYS A 158 3.02 -4.13 -21.08
N ASP A 159 2.44 -3.90 -19.90
CA ASP A 159 1.00 -3.71 -19.73
C ASP A 159 0.64 -2.21 -19.74
N THR A 160 1.62 -1.31 -19.88
CA THR A 160 1.39 0.13 -20.06
C THR A 160 1.11 0.51 -21.52
N ASP A 161 0.38 1.60 -21.72
CA ASP A 161 0.04 2.10 -23.06
C ASP A 161 1.29 2.51 -23.86
N ASP A 162 2.30 3.06 -23.20
CA ASP A 162 3.57 3.42 -23.84
C ASP A 162 4.32 2.21 -24.39
N ALA A 163 4.21 1.05 -23.74
CA ALA A 163 4.79 -0.19 -24.24
C ALA A 163 3.95 -0.80 -25.38
N ARG A 164 2.63 -0.57 -25.39
CA ARG A 164 1.74 -1.02 -26.48
C ARG A 164 1.94 -0.21 -27.76
N LYS A 165 2.23 1.09 -27.66
CA LYS A 165 2.51 1.98 -28.81
C LYS A 165 3.87 1.74 -29.48
N LYS A 166 4.79 1.01 -28.83
CA LYS A 166 6.13 0.67 -29.35
C LYS A 166 6.17 -0.68 -30.09
N LYS A 167 5.04 -1.36 -30.22
CA LYS A 167 4.86 -2.56 -31.05
C LYS A 167 4.18 -2.19 -32.36
#